data_AF-A0A962IWH0-F1
#
_entry.id   AF-A0A962IWH0-F1
#
_cell.length_a   1.000
_cell.length_b   1.000
_cell.length_c   1.000
_cell.angle_alpha   90.00
_cell.angle_beta   90.00
_cell.angle_gamma   90.00
#
_symmetry.space_group_name_H-M   'P 1'
#
loop_
_entity.id
_entity.type
_entity.pdbx_description
1 polymer ?
#
loop_
_entity_poly.entity_id
_entity_poly.type
_entity_poly.pdbx_seq_one_letter_code
_entity_poly.pdbx_strand_id
1 'polypeptide(L)' 'MSRKERISREEAVSFLLTHIVVERGHTFEMNQLNLFHITNMATEAQQVLAREEEAIPHEVMEDIARRFIERETS' A
#
# COMPACT_ATOMS: atom_id res chain seq x y z
N MET A 1 16.00 -21.06 4.63
CA MET A 1 16.44 -19.68 4.31
C MET A 1 15.26 -18.78 4.55
N SER A 2 15.36 -17.81 5.47
CA SER A 2 14.25 -16.90 5.78
C SER A 2 13.92 -16.08 4.53
N ARG A 3 12.67 -16.13 4.07
CA ARG A 3 12.15 -15.35 2.94
C ARG A 3 12.34 -13.89 3.34
N LYS A 4 13.38 -13.23 2.83
CA LYS A 4 13.59 -11.79 3.07
C LYS A 4 12.30 -11.10 2.65
N GLU A 5 11.68 -10.36 3.57
CA GLU A 5 10.57 -9.49 3.22
C GLU A 5 11.04 -8.61 2.06
N ARG A 6 10.36 -8.73 0.91
CA ARG A 6 10.75 -8.02 -0.32
C ARG A 6 10.56 -6.51 -0.19
N ILE A 7 9.78 -6.10 0.80
CA ILE A 7 9.54 -4.73 1.23
C ILE A 7 9.20 -4.73 2.73
N SER A 8 9.70 -3.73 3.46
CA SER A 8 9.29 -3.51 4.86
C SER A 8 7.92 -2.85 4.92
N ARG A 9 7.29 -2.87 6.11
CA ARG A 9 6.00 -2.21 6.30
C ARG A 9 6.13 -0.70 6.18
N GLU A 10 7.22 -0.13 6.69
CA GLU A 10 7.52 1.30 6.63
C GLU A 10 7.75 1.78 5.19
N GLU A 11 8.44 0.97 4.38
CA GLU A 11 8.64 1.22 2.94
C GLU A 11 7.29 1.18 2.21
N ALA A 12 6.45 0.18 2.49
CA ALA A 12 5.13 0.08 1.89
C ALA A 12 4.22 1.26 2.27
N VAL A 13 4.18 1.68 3.54
CA VAL A 13 3.43 2.87 3.97
C VAL A 13 3.93 4.12 3.26
N SER A 14 5.26 4.31 3.18
CA SER A 14 5.86 5.47 2.53
C SER A 14 5.52 5.52 1.03
N PHE A 15 5.60 4.37 0.35
CA PHE A 15 5.19 4.26 -1.05
C PHE A 15 3.71 4.58 -1.23
N LEU A 16 2.83 3.96 -0.44
CA LEU A 16 1.39 4.14 -0.56
C LEU A 16 0.99 5.61 -0.33
N LEU A 17 1.54 6.27 0.70
CA LEU A 17 1.28 7.69 0.94
C LEU A 17 1.80 8.57 -0.21
N THR A 18 2.99 8.28 -0.72
CA THR A 18 3.56 9.02 -1.87
C THR A 18 2.67 8.87 -3.09
N HIS A 19 2.27 7.64 -3.44
CA HIS A 19 1.43 7.38 -4.60
C HIS A 19 0.05 8.04 -4.45
N ILE A 20 -0.61 7.85 -3.31
CA ILE A 20 -1.97 8.38 -3.07
C ILE A 20 -1.96 9.92 -3.07
N VAL A 21 -1.06 10.53 -2.29
CA VAL A 21 -1.10 11.99 -2.06
C VAL A 21 -0.39 12.78 -3.15
N VAL A 22 0.83 12.35 -3.52
CA VAL A 22 1.68 13.12 -4.43
C VAL A 22 1.36 12.79 -5.88
N GLU A 23 1.32 11.51 -6.24
CA GLU A 23 1.17 11.11 -7.64
C GLU A 23 -0.28 11.14 -8.12
N ARG A 24 -1.23 10.70 -7.28
CA ARG A 24 -2.67 10.71 -7.60
C ARG A 24 -3.38 11.99 -7.17
N GLY A 25 -2.72 12.85 -6.39
CA GLY A 25 -3.31 14.10 -5.90
C GLY A 25 -4.54 13.88 -5.00
N HIS A 26 -4.67 12.70 -4.39
CA HIS A 26 -5.81 12.36 -3.56
C HIS A 26 -5.55 12.84 -2.13
N THR A 27 -6.48 13.61 -1.58
CA THR A 27 -6.39 14.10 -0.19
C THR A 27 -6.43 12.91 0.77
N PHE A 28 -5.45 12.83 1.66
CA PHE A 28 -5.41 11.81 2.70
C PHE A 28 -5.53 12.46 4.08
N GLU A 29 -6.72 12.41 4.66
CA GLU A 29 -6.91 12.90 6.03
C GLU A 29 -6.25 11.98 7.05
N MET A 30 -5.46 12.53 7.96
CA MET A 30 -4.77 11.78 9.01
C MET A 30 -5.70 11.45 10.20
N ASN A 31 -6.84 10.83 9.91
CA ASN A 31 -7.81 10.38 10.90
C ASN A 31 -7.57 8.89 11.27
N GLN A 32 -8.22 8.41 12.32
CA GLN A 32 -8.02 7.04 12.84
C GLN A 32 -8.35 5.97 11.80
N LEU A 33 -9.38 6.19 10.99
CA LEU A 33 -9.85 5.23 10.00
C LEU A 33 -8.86 5.11 8.84
N ASN A 34 -8.39 6.24 8.31
CA ASN A 34 -7.40 6.28 7.23
C ASN A 34 -6.05 5.72 7.68
N LEU A 35 -5.63 6.00 8.92
CA LEU A 35 -4.45 5.38 9.53
C LEU A 35 -4.60 3.85 9.64
N PHE A 36 -5.78 3.35 9.99
CA PHE A 36 -6.05 1.92 9.96
C PHE A 36 -6.00 1.35 8.54
N HIS A 37 -6.56 2.04 7.55
CA HIS A 37 -6.53 1.61 6.15
C HIS A 37 -5.12 1.54 5.58
N ILE A 38 -4.31 2.60 5.72
CA ILE A 38 -2.94 2.62 5.19
C ILE A 38 -2.05 1.54 5.83
N THR A 39 -2.22 1.31 7.13
CA THR A 39 -1.46 0.29 7.85
C THR A 39 -1.87 -1.14 7.48
N ASN A 40 -3.12 -1.36 7.12
CA ASN A 40 -3.61 -2.62 6.57
C ASN A 40 -3.18 -2.81 5.12
N MET A 41 -3.25 -1.78 4.28
CA MET A 41 -2.77 -1.84 2.89
C MET A 41 -1.28 -2.20 2.83
N ALA A 42 -0.45 -1.63 3.72
CA ALA A 42 0.95 -2.01 3.82
C ALA A 42 1.13 -3.49 4.21
N THR A 43 0.32 -3.99 5.13
CA THR A 43 0.33 -5.41 5.53
C THR A 43 -0.13 -6.31 4.39
N GLU A 44 -1.15 -5.91 3.64
CA GLU A 44 -1.65 -6.63 2.46
C GLU A 44 -0.57 -6.72 1.39
N ALA A 45 0.12 -5.62 1.09
CA ALA A 45 1.23 -5.60 0.12
C ALA A 45 2.33 -6.60 0.51
N GLN A 46 2.72 -6.63 1.78
CA GLN A 46 3.70 -7.61 2.29
C GLN A 46 3.19 -9.05 2.11
N GLN A 47 1.92 -9.32 2.40
CA GLN A 47 1.35 -10.65 2.26
C GLN A 47 1.28 -11.10 0.79
N VAL A 48 0.91 -10.22 -0.14
CA VAL A 48 0.89 -10.51 -1.58
C VAL A 48 2.30 -10.82 -2.07
N LEU A 49 3.27 -9.95 -1.77
CA LEU A 49 4.66 -10.13 -2.21
C LEU A 49 5.35 -11.32 -1.54
N ALA A 50 4.89 -11.70 -0.36
CA ALA A 50 5.32 -12.94 0.28
C ALA A 50 4.69 -14.16 -0.40
N ARG A 51 3.46 -14.10 -0.93
CA ARG A 51 2.82 -15.26 -1.59
C ARG A 51 3.27 -15.44 -3.03
N GLU A 52 3.43 -14.34 -3.75
CA GLU A 52 3.70 -14.29 -5.18
C GLU A 52 5.14 -13.86 -5.43
N GLU A 53 6.01 -14.83 -5.73
CA GLU A 53 7.46 -14.57 -5.87
C GLU A 53 7.80 -13.69 -7.08
N GLU A 54 7.01 -13.78 -8.14
CA GLU A 54 7.19 -13.00 -9.37
C GLU A 54 6.46 -11.66 -9.35
N ALA A 55 5.61 -11.41 -8.33
CA ALA A 55 4.86 -10.15 -8.25
C ALA A 55 5.81 -8.97 -8.13
N ILE A 56 5.52 -7.88 -8.84
CA ILE A 56 6.37 -6.69 -8.86
C ILE A 56 5.91 -5.75 -7.72
N PRO A 57 6.79 -5.34 -6.78
CA PRO A 57 6.39 -4.58 -5.60
C PRO A 57 5.58 -3.31 -5.87
N HIS A 58 6.03 -2.48 -6.80
CA HIS A 58 5.32 -1.23 -7.12
C HIS A 58 3.95 -1.49 -7.73
N GLU A 59 3.82 -2.46 -8.65
CA GLU A 59 2.53 -2.81 -9.25
C GLU A 59 1.52 -3.30 -8.21
N VAL A 60 1.95 -4.12 -7.26
CA VAL A 60 1.11 -4.59 -6.15
C VAL A 60 0.63 -3.41 -5.29
N MET A 61 1.54 -2.51 -4.92
CA MET A 61 1.19 -1.35 -4.09
C MET A 61 0.27 -0.36 -4.82
N GLU A 62 0.49 -0.12 -6.11
CA GLU A 62 -0.37 0.71 -6.94
C GLU A 62 -1.78 0.12 -7.06
N ASP A 63 -1.90 -1.20 -7.23
CA ASP A 63 -3.21 -1.85 -7.30
C ASP A 63 -3.98 -1.75 -5.99
N ILE A 64 -3.30 -1.97 -4.86
CA ILE A 64 -3.88 -1.81 -3.52
C ILE A 64 -4.32 -0.36 -3.30
N ALA A 65 -3.47 0.62 -3.61
CA ALA A 65 -3.79 2.04 -3.46
C ALA A 65 -4.98 2.47 -4.34
N ARG A 66 -5.08 1.95 -5.57
CA ARG A 66 -6.21 2.21 -6.47
C ARG A 66 -7.55 1.81 -5.84
N ARG A 67 -7.63 0.63 -5.23
CA ARG A 67 -8.85 0.16 -4.55
C ARG A 67 -9.28 1.06 -3.40
N PHE A 68 -8.32 1.70 -2.71
CA PHE A 68 -8.61 2.67 -1.65
C PHE A 68 -9.19 3.96 -2.24
N ILE A 69 -8.55 4.52 -3.26
CA ILE A 69 -9.00 5.77 -3.92
C ILE A 69 -10.39 5.61 -4.53
N GLU A 70 -10.67 4.47 -5.17
CA GLU A 70 -11.99 4.17 -5.75
C GLU A 70 -13.10 4.11 -4.70
N ARG A 71 -12.80 3.63 -3.48
CA ARG A 71 -13.77 3.57 -2.36
C ARG A 71 -14.06 4.95 -1.77
N GLU A 72 -13.07 5.83 -1.69
CA GLU A 72 -13.24 7.21 -1.19
C GLU A 72 -13.98 8.11 -2.17
N THR A 73 -14.02 7.75 -3.46
CA THR A 73 -14.66 8.53 -4.53
C THR A 73 -16.03 8.00 -4.97
N SER A 74 -16.47 6.86 -4.41
CA SER A 74 -17.78 6.25 -4.64
C SER A 74 -18.79 6.67 -3.58
#